data_AF-A0A6J0M2A8-F1
#
_entry.id   AF-A0A6J0M2A8-F1
#
_cell.length_a   1.000
_cell.length_b   1.000
_cell.length_c   1.000
_cell.angle_alpha   90.00
_cell.angle_beta   90.00
_cell.angle_gamma   90.00
#
_symmetry.space_group_name_H-M   'P 1'
#
loop_
_entity.id
_entity.type
_entity.pdbx_description
1 polymer ?
#
loop_
_entity_poly.entity_id
_entity_poly.type
_entity_poly.pdbx_seq_one_letter_code
_entity_poly.pdbx_strand_id
1 'polypeptide(L)'
;KPSNRKLRSATTTRHRFGFLSMANPKSHLFSLSFFSLLLLHFPAVSLGQTLFVFGDSLYDAGNKQFVSSNRVDSRFPPYGVTVGEATGRWSDGRIIPDYLATFMGIPEIPPILRGTADFTHGANFAIADATVLGSPPETLTLSQQVMKFSDNKNKWTAQTRSEAIYLFYIGSDDYLNYAKNNPNPSDDQKEAFVDRVITSVEAELKVIYGYGGRKFALQSLAPLGCLPAVKQASGNVQECVRLPSEMAALHNKKLMQLLVELSRQLSGFQYSFYDFFSSIQNRVIKSTTYTFETGMVACCGTGSSCSTNNVCANPEDYLFFDGKHLTQEGNLQAGHLIWGSDPEVIGPNNLRELLFIPLDTEVILADIQEARDSTRRPRQIKIESLHYQEVGISDGEPMALSS
;
A
#
# COMPACT_ATOMS: atom_id res chain seq x y z
N LYS A 1 -33.51 -73.24 -4.88
CA LYS A 1 -34.78 -73.86 -5.36
C LYS A 1 -35.67 -72.74 -5.91
N PRO A 2 -36.28 -72.85 -7.11
CA PRO A 2 -36.91 -71.71 -7.80
C PRO A 2 -38.44 -71.78 -7.96
N SER A 3 -39.06 -70.61 -8.18
CA SER A 3 -40.36 -70.41 -8.85
C SER A 3 -40.38 -68.99 -9.46
N ASN A 4 -40.56 -68.73 -10.76
CA ASN A 4 -41.74 -68.96 -11.63
C ASN A 4 -43.04 -68.34 -11.06
N ARG A 5 -43.91 -67.65 -11.82
CA ARG A 5 -44.17 -67.69 -13.29
C ARG A 5 -45.03 -66.47 -13.78
N LYS A 6 -45.29 -66.41 -15.11
CA LYS A 6 -46.21 -65.51 -15.90
C LYS A 6 -45.54 -64.24 -16.49
N LEU A 7 -45.43 -63.96 -17.81
CA LEU A 7 -45.88 -64.54 -19.10
C LEU A 7 -47.18 -63.99 -19.76
N ARG A 8 -47.00 -63.19 -20.84
CA ARG A 8 -47.82 -62.91 -22.07
C ARG A 8 -46.87 -62.14 -23.04
N SER A 9 -46.68 -62.42 -24.35
CA SER A 9 -47.58 -62.63 -25.52
C SER A 9 -48.14 -61.31 -26.10
N ALA A 10 -48.12 -60.96 -27.40
CA ALA A 10 -47.43 -61.41 -28.66
C ALA A 10 -47.67 -60.29 -29.76
N THR A 11 -47.46 -60.34 -31.10
CA THR A 11 -47.16 -61.37 -32.14
C THR A 11 -46.71 -60.71 -33.48
N THR A 12 -45.86 -61.35 -34.32
CA THR A 12 -45.66 -61.14 -35.81
C THR A 12 -45.19 -59.74 -36.32
N THR A 13 -44.68 -59.51 -37.55
CA THR A 13 -44.65 -60.27 -38.84
C THR A 13 -43.34 -60.05 -39.65
N ARG A 14 -43.05 -60.89 -40.66
CA ARG A 14 -41.96 -60.70 -41.67
C ARG A 14 -42.41 -59.84 -42.87
N HIS A 15 -41.46 -59.25 -43.62
CA HIS A 15 -41.30 -59.51 -45.08
C HIS A 15 -39.89 -59.11 -45.60
N ARG A 16 -39.64 -59.16 -46.91
CA ARG A 16 -38.31 -59.23 -47.58
C ARG A 16 -38.13 -58.12 -48.65
N PHE A 17 -36.93 -58.07 -49.24
CA PHE A 17 -36.45 -57.18 -50.33
C PHE A 17 -36.13 -55.73 -49.89
N GLY A 18 -34.97 -55.12 -50.17
CA GLY A 18 -33.69 -55.66 -50.64
C GLY A 18 -33.27 -55.22 -52.05
N PHE A 19 -32.22 -54.40 -52.13
CA PHE A 19 -31.34 -54.21 -53.29
C PHE A 19 -29.98 -53.66 -52.80
N LEU A 20 -28.89 -53.97 -53.51
CA LEU A 20 -27.57 -53.39 -53.24
C LEU A 20 -27.34 -52.13 -54.09
N SER A 21 -26.58 -51.17 -53.56
CA SER A 21 -25.77 -50.25 -54.36
C SER A 21 -24.45 -49.99 -53.63
N MET A 22 -23.36 -49.81 -54.37
CA MET A 22 -22.00 -49.79 -53.84
C MET A 22 -21.56 -48.36 -53.51
N ALA A 23 -21.14 -48.11 -52.26
CA ALA A 23 -20.50 -46.85 -51.86
C ALA A 23 -18.96 -46.97 -51.96
N ASN A 24 -18.32 -45.92 -52.48
CA ASN A 24 -16.90 -45.91 -52.86
C ASN A 24 -15.99 -45.48 -51.68
N PRO A 25 -15.00 -46.29 -51.24
CA PRO A 25 -14.26 -46.06 -50.00
C PRO A 25 -13.08 -45.06 -50.15
N LYS A 26 -13.35 -43.79 -50.47
CA LYS A 26 -12.29 -42.74 -50.62
C LYS A 26 -12.72 -41.31 -50.19
N SER A 27 -13.14 -41.09 -48.94
CA SER A 27 -13.50 -39.74 -48.46
C SER A 27 -13.46 -39.50 -46.92
N HIS A 28 -12.52 -40.11 -46.18
CA HIS A 28 -12.42 -39.94 -44.71
C HIS A 28 -11.04 -39.44 -44.21
N LEU A 29 -10.47 -38.40 -44.84
CA LEU A 29 -9.20 -37.78 -44.41
C LEU A 29 -9.21 -36.23 -44.41
N PHE A 30 -10.37 -35.59 -44.20
CA PHE A 30 -10.48 -34.11 -44.12
C PHE A 30 -11.53 -33.64 -43.10
N SER A 31 -11.34 -33.92 -41.81
CA SER A 31 -12.13 -33.27 -40.73
C SER A 31 -11.50 -33.27 -39.33
N LEU A 32 -10.18 -33.01 -39.24
CA LEU A 32 -9.48 -32.83 -37.95
C LEU A 32 -8.62 -31.55 -37.87
N SER A 33 -8.55 -30.76 -38.94
CA SER A 33 -7.62 -29.61 -39.04
C SER A 33 -8.20 -28.26 -38.58
N PHE A 34 -9.47 -28.19 -38.17
CA PHE A 34 -10.15 -26.90 -37.91
C PHE A 34 -10.32 -26.53 -36.43
N PHE A 35 -10.00 -27.43 -35.48
CA PHE A 35 -9.98 -27.11 -34.05
C PHE A 35 -8.64 -26.51 -33.58
N SER A 36 -7.58 -26.60 -34.38
CA SER A 36 -6.23 -26.15 -34.01
C SER A 36 -5.98 -24.65 -34.21
N LEU A 37 -6.86 -23.93 -34.92
CA LEU A 37 -6.74 -22.48 -35.15
C LEU A 37 -7.57 -21.63 -34.17
N LEU A 38 -8.28 -22.24 -33.22
CA LEU A 38 -8.94 -21.52 -32.12
C LEU A 38 -8.08 -21.45 -30.84
N LEU A 39 -6.76 -21.56 -30.99
CA LEU A 39 -5.82 -20.86 -30.11
C LEU A 39 -6.01 -19.35 -30.33
N LEU A 40 -7.03 -18.81 -29.66
CA LEU A 40 -7.24 -17.37 -29.52
C LEU A 40 -5.91 -16.72 -29.18
N HIS A 41 -5.60 -15.61 -29.85
CA HIS A 41 -4.68 -14.63 -29.31
C HIS A 41 -5.38 -13.97 -28.11
N PHE A 42 -5.44 -14.69 -26.99
CA PHE A 42 -5.26 -14.04 -25.71
C PHE A 42 -3.95 -13.25 -25.86
N PRO A 43 -3.94 -11.91 -25.74
CA PRO A 43 -2.67 -11.22 -25.57
C PRO A 43 -2.00 -11.91 -24.37
N ALA A 44 -0.74 -12.30 -24.53
CA ALA A 44 -0.01 -12.88 -23.41
C ALA A 44 -0.03 -11.83 -22.30
N VAL A 45 -0.84 -12.06 -21.26
CA VAL A 45 -0.98 -11.15 -20.13
C VAL A 45 0.39 -11.14 -19.48
N SER A 46 1.17 -10.12 -19.81
CA SER A 46 2.54 -10.00 -19.37
C SER A 46 2.50 -9.89 -17.86
N LEU A 47 2.89 -10.98 -17.20
CA LEU A 47 3.04 -11.04 -15.76
C LEU A 47 4.36 -10.35 -15.38
N GLY A 48 4.47 -9.09 -15.83
CA GLY A 48 5.44 -8.08 -15.40
C GLY A 48 5.15 -7.67 -13.96
N GLN A 49 5.11 -8.66 -13.07
CA GLN A 49 5.08 -8.49 -11.63
C GLN A 49 6.43 -7.89 -11.23
N THR A 50 6.48 -6.56 -11.32
CA THR A 50 7.65 -5.75 -11.04
C THR A 50 7.20 -4.58 -10.17
N LEU A 51 7.85 -4.42 -9.02
CA LEU A 51 7.51 -3.42 -8.03
C LEU A 51 8.73 -2.54 -7.77
N PHE A 52 8.61 -1.26 -8.11
CA PHE A 52 9.60 -0.24 -7.79
C PHE A 52 9.09 0.57 -6.59
N VAL A 53 9.86 0.62 -5.51
CA VAL A 53 9.44 1.23 -4.24
C VAL A 53 10.25 2.48 -3.96
N PHE A 54 9.60 3.60 -3.63
CA PHE A 54 10.21 4.88 -3.30
C PHE A 54 9.59 5.42 -2.01
N GLY A 55 10.35 6.14 -1.19
CA GLY A 55 9.81 6.66 0.05
C GLY A 55 10.77 6.83 1.22
N ASP A 56 10.18 7.00 2.40
CA ASP A 56 10.87 7.11 3.69
C ASP A 56 11.01 5.75 4.42
N SER A 57 11.28 5.79 5.72
CA SER A 57 11.54 4.63 6.57
C SER A 57 10.39 3.61 6.64
N LEU A 58 9.13 4.00 6.41
CA LEU A 58 8.02 3.03 6.35
C LEU A 58 8.17 2.02 5.20
N TYR A 59 8.84 2.40 4.11
CA TYR A 59 9.03 1.56 2.92
C TYR A 59 10.49 1.09 2.74
N ASP A 60 11.42 1.44 3.63
CA ASP A 60 12.86 1.11 3.52
C ASP A 60 13.14 -0.39 3.78
N ALA A 61 13.54 -1.11 2.72
CA ALA A 61 13.97 -2.52 2.78
C ALA A 61 15.46 -2.70 3.19
N GLY A 62 16.04 -1.73 3.89
CA GLY A 62 17.43 -1.76 4.36
C GLY A 62 18.43 -1.06 3.44
N ASN A 63 18.04 0.03 2.77
CA ASN A 63 18.95 0.94 2.07
C ASN A 63 19.77 1.81 3.04
N LYS A 64 19.19 2.25 4.18
CA LYS A 64 19.83 3.18 5.14
C LYS A 64 21.23 2.73 5.60
N GLN A 65 21.42 1.41 5.75
CA GLN A 65 22.69 0.80 6.16
C GLN A 65 23.87 0.99 5.20
N PHE A 66 23.63 1.44 3.96
CA PHE A 66 24.66 1.64 2.93
C PHE A 66 25.07 3.11 2.77
N VAL A 67 24.42 4.05 3.47
CA VAL A 67 24.70 5.50 3.40
C VAL A 67 25.02 6.15 4.75
N SER A 68 24.71 5.48 5.86
CA SER A 68 24.99 5.96 7.21
C SER A 68 26.32 5.43 7.73
N SER A 69 27.11 6.34 8.33
CA SER A 69 28.30 6.04 9.12
C SER A 69 27.98 5.81 10.60
N ASN A 70 26.79 6.23 11.04
CA ASN A 70 26.26 6.00 12.39
C ASN A 70 25.63 4.60 12.54
N ARG A 71 25.20 4.28 13.76
CA ARG A 71 24.34 3.11 14.00
C ARG A 71 23.00 3.31 13.28
N VAL A 72 22.60 2.32 12.49
CA VAL A 72 21.26 2.21 11.92
C VAL A 72 20.49 1.19 12.74
N ASP A 73 19.56 1.66 13.56
CA ASP A 73 18.93 0.86 14.61
C ASP A 73 18.13 -0.34 14.09
N SER A 74 17.50 -0.22 12.91
CA SER A 74 16.78 -1.31 12.23
C SER A 74 17.62 -2.53 11.84
N ARG A 75 18.96 -2.45 11.98
CA ARG A 75 19.90 -3.56 11.77
C ARG A 75 20.14 -4.39 13.05
N PHE A 76 19.53 -4.04 14.16
CA PHE A 76 19.77 -4.66 15.46
C PHE A 76 18.45 -4.98 16.17
N PRO A 77 18.42 -6.00 17.05
CA PRO A 77 17.32 -6.18 17.98
C PRO A 77 17.02 -4.89 18.75
N PRO A 78 15.73 -4.56 18.96
CA PRO A 78 14.57 -5.44 18.80
C PRO A 78 13.89 -5.43 17.43
N TYR A 79 14.38 -4.67 16.44
CA TYR A 79 13.82 -4.70 15.09
C TYR A 79 13.93 -6.11 14.50
N GLY A 80 12.91 -6.54 13.76
CA GLY A 80 12.84 -7.89 13.20
C GLY A 80 12.55 -9.03 14.20
N VAL A 81 12.16 -8.74 15.45
CA VAL A 81 11.86 -9.78 16.48
C VAL A 81 10.81 -10.81 16.02
N THR A 82 9.77 -10.42 15.30
CA THR A 82 8.68 -11.30 14.82
C THR A 82 9.12 -12.20 13.66
N VAL A 83 10.21 -11.85 12.96
CA VAL A 83 10.85 -12.71 11.93
C VAL A 83 12.14 -13.38 12.44
N GLY A 84 12.50 -13.16 13.71
CA GLY A 84 13.65 -13.78 14.39
C GLY A 84 15.00 -13.09 14.18
N GLU A 85 15.14 -12.16 13.23
CA GLU A 85 16.38 -11.41 13.00
C GLU A 85 16.13 -9.99 12.42
N ALA A 86 17.04 -9.06 12.72
CA ALA A 86 16.92 -7.67 12.30
C ALA A 86 17.26 -7.47 10.81
N THR A 87 16.23 -7.23 9.99
CA THR A 87 16.36 -7.23 8.51
C THR A 87 16.77 -5.88 7.90
N GLY A 88 16.92 -4.82 8.69
CA GLY A 88 17.13 -3.44 8.22
C GLY A 88 15.83 -2.65 7.97
N ARG A 89 14.67 -3.32 8.06
CA ARG A 89 13.33 -2.70 8.01
C ARG A 89 12.95 -2.09 9.36
N TRP A 90 12.20 -0.99 9.32
CA TRP A 90 11.73 -0.29 10.51
C TRP A 90 10.40 -0.88 11.00
N SER A 91 10.46 -2.11 11.52
CA SER A 91 9.32 -2.92 11.97
C SER A 91 9.84 -4.04 12.90
N ASP A 92 8.96 -4.68 13.66
CA ASP A 92 9.24 -6.00 14.27
C ASP A 92 9.38 -7.12 13.22
N GLY A 93 9.05 -6.85 11.95
CA GLY A 93 9.24 -7.81 10.87
C GLY A 93 9.11 -7.17 9.49
N ARG A 94 8.13 -7.62 8.72
CA ARG A 94 7.82 -7.12 7.39
C ARG A 94 7.18 -5.73 7.41
N ILE A 95 7.33 -5.05 6.28
CA ILE A 95 6.70 -3.78 5.93
C ILE A 95 5.73 -3.96 4.75
N ILE A 96 4.84 -2.99 4.53
CA ILE A 96 3.83 -2.99 3.44
C ILE A 96 4.39 -3.50 2.08
N PRO A 97 5.55 -3.02 1.56
CA PRO A 97 6.10 -3.51 0.30
C PRO A 97 6.36 -5.03 0.23
N ASP A 98 6.68 -5.68 1.34
CA ASP A 98 6.95 -7.13 1.38
C ASP A 98 5.65 -7.94 1.23
N TYR A 99 4.58 -7.44 1.84
CA TYR A 99 3.24 -8.00 1.70
C TYR A 99 2.69 -7.80 0.29
N LEU A 100 2.89 -6.61 -0.30
CA LEU A 100 2.49 -6.34 -1.68
C LEU A 100 3.26 -7.21 -2.68
N ALA A 101 4.57 -7.40 -2.48
CA ALA A 101 5.36 -8.37 -3.25
C ALA A 101 4.81 -9.80 -3.10
N THR A 102 4.51 -10.23 -1.87
CA THR A 102 3.92 -11.55 -1.58
C THR A 102 2.56 -11.73 -2.28
N PHE A 103 1.69 -10.71 -2.27
CA PHE A 103 0.37 -10.77 -2.92
C PHE A 103 0.43 -10.69 -4.45
N MET A 104 1.41 -9.96 -4.99
CA MET A 104 1.74 -9.97 -6.42
C MET A 104 2.27 -11.34 -6.88
N GLY A 105 2.88 -12.12 -5.99
CA GLY A 105 3.45 -13.44 -6.27
C GLY A 105 4.96 -13.45 -6.52
N ILE A 106 5.68 -12.41 -6.06
CA ILE A 106 7.11 -12.19 -6.31
C ILE A 106 7.95 -12.20 -5.02
N PRO A 107 9.28 -12.40 -5.12
CA PRO A 107 10.18 -12.24 -3.97
C PRO A 107 10.13 -10.84 -3.35
N GLU A 108 10.50 -10.72 -2.07
CA GLU A 108 10.64 -9.43 -1.39
C GLU A 108 11.61 -8.50 -2.15
N ILE A 109 11.19 -7.24 -2.36
CA ILE A 109 11.91 -6.31 -3.22
C ILE A 109 13.22 -5.84 -2.57
N PRO A 110 14.38 -6.04 -3.20
CA PRO A 110 15.67 -5.77 -2.58
C PRO A 110 16.01 -4.27 -2.50
N PRO A 111 16.74 -3.82 -1.46
CA PRO A 111 17.32 -2.47 -1.42
C PRO A 111 18.30 -2.27 -2.58
N ILE A 112 18.12 -1.20 -3.38
CA ILE A 112 18.92 -0.88 -4.57
C ILE A 112 20.41 -0.76 -4.28
N LEU A 113 20.78 -0.33 -3.07
CA LEU A 113 22.17 -0.14 -2.66
C LEU A 113 22.88 -1.46 -2.33
N ARG A 114 22.15 -2.58 -2.20
CA ARG A 114 22.72 -3.93 -2.10
C ARG A 114 23.11 -4.42 -3.50
N GLY A 115 24.25 -3.95 -4.00
CA GLY A 115 24.69 -4.12 -5.39
C GLY A 115 24.81 -5.56 -5.92
N THR A 116 24.78 -6.58 -5.06
CA THR A 116 24.80 -8.01 -5.42
C THR A 116 23.40 -8.66 -5.49
N ALA A 117 22.32 -7.91 -5.31
CA ALA A 117 20.96 -8.45 -5.34
C ALA A 117 20.47 -8.79 -6.77
N ASP A 118 19.59 -9.78 -6.88
CA ASP A 118 18.77 -9.97 -8.08
C ASP A 118 17.66 -8.91 -8.11
N PHE A 119 17.60 -8.16 -9.20
CA PHE A 119 16.66 -7.06 -9.42
C PHE A 119 15.56 -7.40 -10.43
N THR A 120 15.42 -8.67 -10.85
CA THR A 120 14.48 -9.11 -11.89
C THR A 120 13.04 -8.63 -11.66
N HIS A 121 12.56 -8.68 -10.41
CA HIS A 121 11.21 -8.27 -10.01
C HIS A 121 11.11 -6.82 -9.50
N GLY A 122 12.14 -6.00 -9.72
CA GLY A 122 12.17 -4.59 -9.36
C GLY A 122 13.26 -4.25 -8.33
N ALA A 123 13.11 -3.10 -7.68
CA ALA A 123 14.07 -2.60 -6.71
C ALA A 123 13.41 -1.61 -5.74
N ASN A 124 13.90 -1.61 -4.51
CA ASN A 124 13.49 -0.69 -3.47
C ASN A 124 14.52 0.45 -3.36
N PHE A 125 14.08 1.67 -3.65
CA PHE A 125 14.85 2.91 -3.55
C PHE A 125 14.50 3.72 -2.29
N ALA A 126 13.43 3.36 -1.58
CA ALA A 126 13.00 4.00 -0.34
C ALA A 126 14.08 3.87 0.74
N ILE A 127 14.22 4.90 1.59
CA ILE A 127 15.30 4.97 2.57
C ILE A 127 14.93 5.81 3.79
N ALA A 128 15.37 5.39 4.97
CA ALA A 128 15.00 6.06 6.22
C ALA A 128 15.47 7.51 6.32
N ASP A 129 14.60 8.35 6.88
CA ASP A 129 14.71 9.81 6.98
C ASP A 129 14.68 10.55 5.62
N ALA A 130 14.23 9.90 4.54
CA ALA A 130 14.11 10.56 3.23
C ALA A 130 13.10 11.72 3.27
N THR A 131 13.51 12.82 2.63
CA THR A 131 12.69 14.02 2.45
C THR A 131 12.50 14.33 0.97
N VAL A 132 11.47 15.09 0.66
CA VAL A 132 11.27 15.66 -0.69
C VAL A 132 12.15 16.89 -0.89
N LEU A 133 12.13 17.84 0.05
CA LEU A 133 12.79 19.15 -0.08
C LEU A 133 14.10 19.28 0.69
N GLY A 134 14.29 18.49 1.75
CA GLY A 134 15.55 18.42 2.49
C GLY A 134 16.62 17.62 1.74
N SER A 135 17.86 17.67 2.22
CA SER A 135 18.92 16.71 1.86
C SER A 135 19.73 16.37 3.11
N PRO A 136 19.19 15.57 4.04
CA PRO A 136 19.89 15.22 5.28
C PRO A 136 21.18 14.44 4.98
N PRO A 137 22.22 14.55 5.82
CA PRO A 137 23.32 13.61 5.77
C PRO A 137 22.79 12.19 6.01
N GLU A 138 23.45 11.19 5.43
CA GLU A 138 23.14 9.77 5.66
C GLU A 138 21.73 9.31 5.21
N THR A 139 21.14 9.96 4.21
CA THR A 139 19.92 9.48 3.52
C THR A 139 19.90 9.96 2.07
N LEU A 140 18.81 9.69 1.34
CA LEU A 140 18.57 10.18 -0.02
C LEU A 140 17.25 10.95 -0.11
N THR A 141 17.25 12.07 -0.84
CA THR A 141 16.01 12.77 -1.22
C THR A 141 15.18 11.96 -2.21
N LEU A 142 13.88 12.25 -2.37
CA LEU A 142 13.07 11.62 -3.41
C LEU A 142 13.73 11.73 -4.81
N SER A 143 14.26 12.90 -5.14
CA SER A 143 15.00 13.13 -6.39
C SER A 143 16.25 12.26 -6.51
N GLN A 144 16.99 12.04 -5.42
CA GLN A 144 18.13 11.13 -5.41
C GLN A 144 17.72 9.64 -5.54
N GLN A 145 16.55 9.26 -5.01
CA GLN A 145 15.98 7.91 -5.24
C GLN A 145 15.59 7.72 -6.72
N VAL A 146 14.98 8.73 -7.35
CA VAL A 146 14.61 8.68 -8.77
C VAL A 146 15.83 8.78 -9.71
N MET A 147 16.87 9.54 -9.33
CA MET A 147 18.17 9.46 -10.01
C MET A 147 18.76 8.05 -9.92
N LYS A 148 18.71 7.38 -8.75
CA LYS A 148 19.15 5.98 -8.61
C LYS A 148 18.30 5.02 -9.46
N PHE A 149 17.01 5.26 -9.62
CA PHE A 149 16.19 4.54 -10.61
C PHE A 149 16.67 4.82 -12.04
N SER A 150 16.94 6.07 -12.42
CA SER A 150 17.43 6.42 -13.76
C SER A 150 18.80 5.78 -14.07
N ASP A 151 19.75 5.80 -13.12
CA ASP A 151 21.04 5.12 -13.24
C ASP A 151 20.87 3.62 -13.57
N ASN A 152 19.87 3.00 -12.94
CA ASN A 152 19.65 1.55 -13.00
C ASN A 152 18.60 1.12 -14.04
N LYS A 153 17.84 2.04 -14.66
CA LYS A 153 16.64 1.74 -15.46
C LYS A 153 16.85 0.74 -16.59
N ASN A 154 18.08 0.65 -17.10
CA ASN A 154 18.51 -0.25 -18.18
C ASN A 154 18.64 -1.72 -17.74
N LYS A 155 18.56 -2.03 -16.44
CA LYS A 155 18.39 -3.41 -15.91
C LYS A 155 17.05 -4.02 -16.33
N TRP A 156 16.04 -3.20 -16.65
CA TRP A 156 14.70 -3.62 -17.00
C TRP A 156 14.35 -3.21 -18.43
N THR A 157 13.52 -4.00 -19.11
CA THR A 157 13.08 -3.66 -20.49
C THR A 157 12.13 -2.45 -20.49
N ALA A 158 11.90 -1.86 -21.66
CA ALA A 158 10.89 -0.81 -21.80
C ALA A 158 9.49 -1.31 -21.40
N GLN A 159 9.12 -2.53 -21.81
CA GLN A 159 7.86 -3.18 -21.44
C GLN A 159 7.75 -3.39 -19.92
N THR A 160 8.81 -3.93 -19.30
CA THR A 160 8.89 -4.11 -17.85
C THR A 160 8.64 -2.80 -17.12
N ARG A 161 9.22 -1.68 -17.57
CA ARG A 161 8.99 -0.35 -16.96
C ARG A 161 7.58 0.21 -17.20
N SER A 162 6.93 -0.10 -18.33
CA SER A 162 5.55 0.33 -18.56
C SER A 162 4.50 -0.50 -17.80
N GLU A 163 4.79 -1.78 -17.52
CA GLU A 163 3.89 -2.69 -16.83
C GLU A 163 4.11 -2.69 -15.30
N ALA A 164 5.30 -2.30 -14.83
CA ALA A 164 5.65 -2.23 -13.42
C ALA A 164 4.80 -1.24 -12.62
N ILE A 165 4.60 -1.58 -11.35
CA ILE A 165 3.99 -0.72 -10.34
C ILE A 165 5.08 0.12 -9.66
N TYR A 166 4.82 1.41 -9.54
CA TYR A 166 5.66 2.40 -8.88
C TYR A 166 4.99 2.83 -7.57
N LEU A 167 5.48 2.35 -6.44
CA LEU A 167 4.89 2.50 -5.11
C LEU A 167 5.60 3.61 -4.31
N PHE A 168 4.84 4.56 -3.75
CA PHE A 168 5.37 5.73 -3.03
C PHE A 168 4.74 5.92 -1.64
N TYR A 169 5.58 6.30 -0.68
CA TYR A 169 5.20 6.94 0.59
C TYR A 169 6.30 7.89 1.03
N ILE A 170 6.09 9.22 0.92
CA ILE A 170 7.14 10.21 1.12
C ILE A 170 6.57 11.54 1.61
N GLY A 171 7.32 12.26 2.46
CA GLY A 171 6.97 13.58 2.97
C GLY A 171 6.72 13.64 4.48
N SER A 172 6.68 12.50 5.18
CA SER A 172 6.53 12.46 6.64
C SER A 172 7.55 13.35 7.34
N ASP A 173 8.82 13.19 6.96
CA ASP A 173 9.94 13.86 7.62
C ASP A 173 10.08 15.33 7.19
N ASP A 174 9.61 15.73 6.00
CA ASP A 174 9.50 17.15 5.62
C ASP A 174 8.59 17.90 6.60
N TYR A 175 7.40 17.37 6.90
CA TYR A 175 6.42 18.04 7.78
C TYR A 175 6.76 17.92 9.26
N LEU A 176 7.33 16.79 9.71
CA LEU A 176 7.83 16.66 11.09
C LEU A 176 8.98 17.64 11.37
N ASN A 177 9.95 17.77 10.46
CA ASN A 177 11.03 18.74 10.59
C ASN A 177 10.52 20.18 10.44
N TYR A 178 9.59 20.46 9.52
CA TYR A 178 9.02 21.79 9.39
C TYR A 178 8.29 22.23 10.66
N ALA A 179 7.39 21.39 11.20
CA ALA A 179 6.61 21.71 12.41
C ALA A 179 7.48 21.89 13.65
N LYS A 180 8.56 21.10 13.78
CA LYS A 180 9.56 21.24 14.86
C LYS A 180 10.30 22.58 14.80
N ASN A 181 10.64 23.05 13.61
CA ASN A 181 11.41 24.28 13.40
C ASN A 181 10.54 25.54 13.29
N ASN A 182 9.25 25.39 12.99
CA ASN A 182 8.28 26.47 12.79
C ASN A 182 7.01 26.14 13.61
N PRO A 183 6.98 26.37 14.94
CA PRO A 183 5.87 25.92 15.79
C PRO A 183 4.57 26.70 15.62
N ASN A 184 4.64 27.95 15.12
CA ASN A 184 3.48 28.82 14.90
C ASN A 184 3.52 29.46 13.48
N PRO A 185 3.37 28.66 12.41
CA PRO A 185 3.37 29.16 11.03
C PRO A 185 1.98 29.71 10.67
N SER A 186 1.94 30.73 9.79
CA SER A 186 0.67 31.15 9.18
C SER A 186 0.11 30.10 8.21
N ASP A 187 -1.16 30.21 7.84
CA ASP A 187 -1.76 29.32 6.83
C ASP A 187 -1.04 29.45 5.48
N ASP A 188 -0.69 30.66 5.05
CA ASP A 188 0.13 30.91 3.84
C ASP A 188 1.50 30.19 3.92
N GLN A 189 2.14 30.20 5.09
CA GLN A 189 3.44 29.54 5.30
C GLN A 189 3.32 28.02 5.25
N LYS A 190 2.22 27.45 5.77
CA LYS A 190 1.92 26.01 5.67
C LYS A 190 1.67 25.63 4.21
N GLU A 191 0.82 26.37 3.51
CA GLU A 191 0.47 26.11 2.11
C GLU A 191 1.69 26.26 1.20
N ALA A 192 2.46 27.35 1.29
CA ALA A 192 3.68 27.55 0.51
C ALA A 192 4.84 26.59 0.86
N PHE A 193 4.75 25.82 1.97
CA PHE A 193 5.65 24.69 2.20
C PHE A 193 5.11 23.40 1.56
N VAL A 194 3.82 23.09 1.73
CA VAL A 194 3.18 21.93 1.10
C VAL A 194 3.27 22.00 -0.42
N ASP A 195 3.02 23.16 -1.03
CA ASP A 195 3.07 23.35 -2.49
C ASP A 195 4.45 23.01 -3.06
N ARG A 196 5.53 23.44 -2.41
CA ARG A 196 6.89 23.08 -2.84
C ARG A 196 7.13 21.57 -2.77
N VAL A 197 6.63 20.90 -1.73
CA VAL A 197 6.70 19.42 -1.63
C VAL A 197 5.94 18.78 -2.79
N ILE A 198 4.70 19.20 -3.05
CA ILE A 198 3.84 18.62 -4.10
C ILE A 198 4.41 18.88 -5.50
N THR A 199 4.89 20.08 -5.81
CA THR A 199 5.57 20.40 -7.09
C THR A 199 6.83 19.56 -7.29
N SER A 200 7.58 19.27 -6.23
CA SER A 200 8.75 18.39 -6.31
C SER A 200 8.36 16.91 -6.47
N VAL A 201 7.27 16.45 -5.86
CA VAL A 201 6.72 15.11 -6.11
C VAL A 201 6.23 14.98 -7.56
N GLU A 202 5.53 15.98 -8.09
CA GLU A 202 5.10 16.05 -9.49
C GLU A 202 6.28 15.89 -10.47
N ALA A 203 7.37 16.63 -10.23
CA ALA A 203 8.56 16.57 -11.08
C ALA A 203 9.13 15.15 -11.15
N GLU A 204 9.28 14.47 -10.01
CA GLU A 204 9.85 13.13 -9.95
C GLU A 204 8.91 12.04 -10.52
N LEU A 205 7.59 12.18 -10.33
CA LEU A 205 6.60 11.35 -11.02
C LEU A 205 6.68 11.52 -12.55
N LYS A 206 6.82 12.76 -13.04
CA LYS A 206 6.98 13.06 -14.48
C LYS A 206 8.30 12.52 -15.05
N VAL A 207 9.39 12.51 -14.27
CA VAL A 207 10.66 11.86 -14.66
C VAL A 207 10.49 10.35 -14.83
N ILE A 208 9.83 9.67 -13.89
CA ILE A 208 9.56 8.22 -13.98
C ILE A 208 8.64 7.90 -15.17
N TYR A 209 7.58 8.69 -15.37
CA TYR A 209 6.70 8.56 -16.54
C TYR A 209 7.46 8.73 -17.87
N GLY A 210 8.42 9.66 -17.92
CA GLY A 210 9.32 9.88 -19.05
C GLY A 210 10.25 8.68 -19.36
N TYR A 211 10.60 7.86 -18.37
CA TYR A 211 11.34 6.60 -18.58
C TYR A 211 10.44 5.38 -18.91
N GLY A 212 9.13 5.61 -19.06
CA GLY A 212 8.15 4.62 -19.47
C GLY A 212 7.15 4.20 -18.39
N GLY A 213 7.30 4.66 -17.14
CA GLY A 213 6.40 4.28 -16.04
C GLY A 213 4.95 4.69 -16.28
N ARG A 214 3.98 3.83 -15.96
CA ARG A 214 2.54 4.11 -16.19
C ARG A 214 1.64 3.87 -14.98
N LYS A 215 2.01 2.97 -14.07
CA LYS A 215 1.15 2.51 -12.97
C LYS A 215 1.70 2.98 -11.62
N PHE A 216 1.08 4.01 -11.04
CA PHE A 216 1.57 4.71 -9.85
C PHE A 216 0.67 4.45 -8.63
N ALA A 217 1.22 3.81 -7.60
CA ALA A 217 0.52 3.56 -6.34
C ALA A 217 1.08 4.49 -5.25
N LEU A 218 0.24 5.36 -4.69
CA LEU A 218 0.64 6.32 -3.68
C LEU A 218 -0.14 6.10 -2.38
N GLN A 219 0.57 6.14 -1.26
CA GLN A 219 -0.01 6.09 0.07
C GLN A 219 -0.07 7.52 0.65
N SER A 220 -1.22 7.92 1.17
CA SER A 220 -1.37 9.21 1.86
C SER A 220 -0.54 9.22 3.16
N LEU A 221 -0.15 10.40 3.66
CA LEU A 221 0.56 10.51 4.93
C LEU A 221 -0.37 10.20 6.11
N ALA A 222 0.16 9.54 7.14
CA ALA A 222 -0.54 9.32 8.40
C ALA A 222 -0.92 10.66 9.10
N PRO A 223 -1.85 10.66 10.09
CA PRO A 223 -2.01 11.80 10.99
C PRO A 223 -0.75 11.97 11.86
N LEU A 224 0.26 12.67 11.33
CA LEU A 224 1.63 12.71 11.89
C LEU A 224 1.68 13.19 13.35
N GLY A 225 0.74 14.05 13.77
CA GLY A 225 0.61 14.48 15.15
C GLY A 225 0.15 13.41 16.14
N CYS A 226 -0.44 12.32 15.67
CA CYS A 226 -0.90 11.19 16.48
C CYS A 226 0.19 10.11 16.68
N LEU A 227 1.34 10.20 16.00
CA LEU A 227 2.43 9.23 16.12
C LEU A 227 2.97 9.18 17.57
N PRO A 228 3.25 7.99 18.14
CA PRO A 228 3.66 7.88 19.55
C PRO A 228 4.86 8.75 19.95
N ALA A 229 5.88 8.91 19.08
CA ALA A 229 7.01 9.81 19.35
C ALA A 229 6.62 11.29 19.40
N VAL A 230 5.69 11.72 18.54
CA VAL A 230 5.28 13.13 18.44
C VAL A 230 4.46 13.54 19.66
N LYS A 231 3.62 12.63 20.15
CA LYS A 231 2.87 12.77 21.41
C LYS A 231 3.75 12.70 22.66
N GLN A 232 4.84 11.93 22.64
CA GLN A 232 5.86 11.96 23.70
C GLN A 232 6.66 13.27 23.68
N ALA A 233 7.05 13.76 22.49
CA ALA A 233 7.79 15.00 22.33
C ALA A 233 6.99 16.26 22.72
N SER A 234 5.65 16.22 22.69
CA SER A 234 4.78 17.29 23.18
C SER A 234 4.50 17.23 24.69
N GLY A 235 4.82 16.12 25.36
CA GLY A 235 4.45 15.86 26.74
C GLY A 235 2.97 15.45 26.95
N ASN A 236 2.15 15.37 25.89
CA ASN A 236 0.77 14.88 25.96
C ASN A 236 0.60 13.61 25.12
N VAL A 237 0.56 12.46 25.80
CA VAL A 237 0.42 11.13 25.16
C VAL A 237 -0.99 10.82 24.65
N GLN A 238 -2.00 11.59 25.07
CA GLN A 238 -3.42 11.35 24.76
C GLN A 238 -3.92 12.16 23.55
N GLU A 239 -3.45 13.39 23.37
CA GLU A 239 -3.90 14.24 22.25
C GLU A 239 -2.90 14.24 21.09
N CYS A 240 -3.41 14.36 19.86
CA CYS A 240 -2.56 14.50 18.68
C CYS A 240 -2.08 15.95 18.50
N VAL A 241 -0.80 16.14 18.20
CA VAL A 241 -0.22 17.48 17.96
C VAL A 241 -0.77 18.08 16.65
N ARG A 242 -1.50 19.19 16.75
CA ARG A 242 -2.28 19.78 15.64
C ARG A 242 -1.48 20.02 14.35
N LEU A 243 -0.37 20.77 14.43
CA LEU A 243 0.35 21.28 13.27
C LEU A 243 0.82 20.21 12.26
N PRO A 244 1.57 19.16 12.64
CA PRO A 244 2.03 18.15 11.69
C PRO A 244 0.87 17.34 11.09
N SER A 245 -0.24 17.12 11.82
CA SER A 245 -1.45 16.51 11.25
C SER A 245 -2.18 17.42 10.26
N GLU A 246 -2.26 18.74 10.50
CA GLU A 246 -2.83 19.69 9.53
C GLU A 246 -2.04 19.71 8.22
N MET A 247 -0.70 19.72 8.30
CA MET A 247 0.15 19.73 7.12
C MET A 247 0.09 18.41 6.34
N ALA A 248 0.02 17.27 7.04
CA ALA A 248 -0.22 15.98 6.40
C ALA A 248 -1.59 15.92 5.70
N ALA A 249 -2.66 16.44 6.31
CA ALA A 249 -3.97 16.51 5.67
C ALA A 249 -3.97 17.42 4.42
N LEU A 250 -3.28 18.57 4.48
CA LEU A 250 -3.14 19.47 3.32
C LEU A 250 -2.30 18.84 2.19
N HIS A 251 -1.23 18.13 2.53
CA HIS A 251 -0.46 17.31 1.58
C HIS A 251 -1.35 16.27 0.90
N ASN A 252 -2.08 15.47 1.69
CA ASN A 252 -2.92 14.38 1.17
C ASN A 252 -3.98 14.89 0.19
N LYS A 253 -4.60 16.04 0.49
CA LYS A 253 -5.53 16.71 -0.41
C LYS A 253 -4.85 17.10 -1.73
N LYS A 254 -3.74 17.85 -1.67
CA LYS A 254 -3.04 18.35 -2.88
C LYS A 254 -2.40 17.22 -3.68
N LEU A 255 -1.96 16.14 -3.05
CA LEU A 255 -1.43 14.94 -3.72
C LEU A 255 -2.53 14.19 -4.50
N MET A 256 -3.72 14.03 -3.93
CA MET A 256 -4.86 13.47 -4.68
C MET A 256 -5.24 14.34 -5.88
N GLN A 257 -5.29 15.67 -5.70
CA GLN A 257 -5.56 16.61 -6.80
C GLN A 257 -4.51 16.49 -7.92
N LEU A 258 -3.22 16.44 -7.57
CA LEU A 258 -2.13 16.19 -8.50
C LEU A 258 -2.32 14.90 -9.29
N LEU A 259 -2.71 13.78 -8.66
CA LEU A 259 -2.90 12.50 -9.36
C LEU A 259 -4.08 12.53 -10.35
N VAL A 260 -5.17 13.20 -10.00
CA VAL A 260 -6.28 13.47 -10.93
C VAL A 260 -5.79 14.29 -12.12
N GLU A 261 -5.04 15.37 -11.88
CA GLU A 261 -4.47 16.22 -12.94
C GLU A 261 -3.48 15.47 -13.83
N LEU A 262 -2.57 14.66 -13.27
CA LEU A 262 -1.65 13.82 -14.04
C LEU A 262 -2.40 12.79 -14.89
N SER A 263 -3.46 12.16 -14.38
CA SER A 263 -4.28 11.23 -15.18
C SER A 263 -5.03 11.89 -16.33
N ARG A 264 -5.31 13.20 -16.23
CA ARG A 264 -5.90 14.02 -17.30
C ARG A 264 -4.85 14.53 -18.30
N GLN A 265 -3.61 14.76 -17.87
CA GLN A 265 -2.52 15.31 -18.69
C GLN A 265 -1.67 14.25 -19.40
N LEU A 266 -1.52 13.04 -18.84
CA LEU A 266 -0.53 12.06 -19.24
C LEU A 266 -1.18 10.77 -19.78
N SER A 267 -1.01 10.51 -21.07
CA SER A 267 -1.59 9.35 -21.75
C SER A 267 -1.12 8.02 -21.15
N GLY A 268 -2.09 7.20 -20.72
CA GLY A 268 -1.85 5.93 -20.04
C GLY A 268 -1.35 6.05 -18.59
N PHE A 269 -1.37 7.24 -17.98
CA PHE A 269 -1.08 7.39 -16.55
C PHE A 269 -2.23 6.82 -15.71
N GLN A 270 -1.97 5.72 -15.02
CA GLN A 270 -2.91 5.00 -14.18
C GLN A 270 -2.43 5.09 -12.73
N TYR A 271 -3.34 5.32 -11.79
CA TYR A 271 -2.96 5.44 -10.39
C TYR A 271 -3.91 4.74 -9.42
N SER A 272 -3.39 4.58 -8.20
CA SER A 272 -4.04 4.06 -7.01
C SER A 272 -3.61 4.94 -5.84
N PHE A 273 -4.55 5.47 -5.05
CA PHE A 273 -4.29 6.30 -3.88
C PHE A 273 -4.97 5.70 -2.65
N TYR A 274 -4.18 5.34 -1.64
CA TYR A 274 -4.65 4.74 -0.39
C TYR A 274 -4.81 5.80 0.71
N ASP A 275 -5.99 5.89 1.32
CA ASP A 275 -6.23 6.76 2.47
C ASP A 275 -5.73 6.14 3.79
N PHE A 276 -4.40 6.13 3.91
CA PHE A 276 -3.68 5.74 5.11
C PHE A 276 -3.91 6.70 6.28
N PHE A 277 -4.16 7.99 6.04
CA PHE A 277 -4.54 8.95 7.08
C PHE A 277 -5.78 8.46 7.86
N SER A 278 -6.89 8.21 7.15
CA SER A 278 -8.11 7.69 7.78
C SER A 278 -7.93 6.27 8.29
N SER A 279 -7.16 5.42 7.58
CA SER A 279 -6.90 4.05 8.03
C SER A 279 -6.19 4.02 9.39
N ILE A 280 -5.10 4.78 9.55
CA ILE A 280 -4.37 4.89 10.82
C ILE A 280 -5.20 5.62 11.87
N GLN A 281 -5.90 6.71 11.55
CA GLN A 281 -6.75 7.40 12.52
C GLN A 281 -7.84 6.47 13.10
N ASN A 282 -8.50 5.66 12.28
CA ASN A 282 -9.48 4.68 12.77
C ASN A 282 -8.83 3.58 13.62
N ARG A 283 -7.63 3.11 13.28
CA ARG A 283 -6.87 2.10 14.04
C ARG A 283 -6.33 2.62 15.37
N VAL A 284 -6.00 3.91 15.45
CA VAL A 284 -5.62 4.62 16.69
C VAL A 284 -6.83 4.73 17.63
N ILE A 285 -7.98 5.17 17.12
CA ILE A 285 -9.18 5.47 17.92
C ILE A 285 -9.98 4.20 18.29
N LYS A 286 -9.95 3.17 17.45
CA LYS A 286 -10.77 1.94 17.60
C LYS A 286 -9.91 0.67 17.55
N SER A 287 -8.74 0.67 18.20
CA SER A 287 -7.75 -0.42 18.17
C SER A 287 -8.36 -1.82 18.20
N THR A 288 -9.26 -2.08 19.14
CA THR A 288 -9.90 -3.39 19.35
C THR A 288 -10.85 -3.83 18.22
N THR A 289 -11.37 -2.89 17.42
CA THR A 289 -12.11 -3.20 16.17
C THR A 289 -11.18 -3.70 15.06
N TYR A 290 -9.89 -3.40 15.17
CA TYR A 290 -8.83 -3.76 14.23
C TYR A 290 -7.82 -4.74 14.85
N THR A 291 -8.27 -5.54 15.81
CA THR A 291 -7.52 -6.59 16.55
C THR A 291 -6.29 -6.14 17.31
N PHE A 292 -6.11 -4.85 17.58
CA PHE A 292 -5.06 -4.34 18.48
C PHE A 292 -5.61 -4.08 19.88
N GLU A 293 -4.85 -4.38 20.93
CA GLU A 293 -5.13 -3.87 22.26
C GLU A 293 -5.03 -2.34 22.26
N THR A 294 -3.94 -1.79 21.72
CA THR A 294 -3.71 -0.34 21.66
C THR A 294 -3.19 0.17 20.32
N GLY A 295 -3.79 1.27 19.87
CA GLY A 295 -3.29 2.10 18.78
C GLY A 295 -2.62 3.40 19.27
N MET A 296 -2.57 3.63 20.59
CA MET A 296 -2.13 4.90 21.17
C MET A 296 -0.68 4.89 21.66
N VAL A 297 -0.12 3.72 21.91
CA VAL A 297 1.22 3.48 22.47
C VAL A 297 1.96 2.49 21.57
N ALA A 298 3.27 2.61 21.43
CA ALA A 298 4.07 1.66 20.65
C ALA A 298 4.57 0.48 21.50
N CYS A 299 4.73 -0.69 20.88
CA CYS A 299 5.27 -1.90 21.51
C CYS A 299 6.67 -1.67 22.11
N CYS A 300 7.53 -0.94 21.39
CA CYS A 300 8.91 -0.66 21.80
C CYS A 300 9.04 0.75 22.41
N GLY A 301 9.54 0.79 23.65
CA GLY A 301 9.83 2.01 24.41
C GLY A 301 8.64 2.93 24.63
N THR A 302 7.41 2.41 24.51
CA THR A 302 6.16 3.19 24.43
C THR A 302 6.10 4.22 23.28
N GLY A 303 7.12 4.29 22.43
CA GLY A 303 7.27 5.24 21.32
C GLY A 303 8.48 6.18 21.42
N SER A 304 9.36 6.01 22.41
CA SER A 304 10.68 6.66 22.45
C SER A 304 11.74 5.72 23.04
N SER A 305 13.03 5.94 22.76
CA SER A 305 14.12 5.16 23.36
C SER A 305 13.99 3.62 23.19
N CYS A 306 13.59 3.17 22.00
CA CYS A 306 13.40 1.76 21.69
C CYS A 306 14.70 0.94 21.86
N SER A 307 14.63 -0.18 22.58
CA SER A 307 15.76 -1.05 22.91
C SER A 307 15.30 -2.48 23.21
N THR A 308 16.23 -3.44 23.33
CA THR A 308 15.92 -4.82 23.73
C THR A 308 15.29 -4.94 25.13
N ASN A 309 15.35 -3.91 25.96
CA ASN A 309 14.97 -3.97 27.36
C ASN A 309 13.57 -3.40 27.64
N ASN A 310 12.89 -2.88 26.62
CA ASN A 310 11.60 -2.19 26.75
C ASN A 310 10.66 -2.47 25.56
N VAL A 311 10.55 -3.73 25.14
CA VAL A 311 9.64 -4.21 24.08
C VAL A 311 8.49 -4.98 24.70
N CYS A 312 7.29 -4.86 24.13
CA CYS A 312 6.12 -5.63 24.52
C CYS A 312 6.30 -7.15 24.27
N ALA A 313 5.49 -7.99 24.91
CA ALA A 313 5.58 -9.44 24.74
C ALA A 313 5.05 -9.91 23.36
N ASN A 314 4.00 -9.24 22.87
CA ASN A 314 3.25 -9.61 21.67
C ASN A 314 3.20 -8.39 20.71
N PRO A 315 4.11 -8.25 19.73
CA PRO A 315 4.07 -7.16 18.76
C PRO A 315 2.75 -7.08 17.97
N GLU A 316 2.08 -8.21 17.74
CA GLU A 316 0.81 -8.30 17.02
C GLU A 316 -0.35 -7.53 17.70
N ASP A 317 -0.32 -7.37 19.03
CA ASP A 317 -1.37 -6.68 19.80
C ASP A 317 -1.28 -5.14 19.70
N TYR A 318 -0.24 -4.61 19.04
CA TYR A 318 0.05 -3.19 18.93
C TYR A 318 -0.01 -2.69 17.48
N LEU A 319 -0.54 -1.48 17.26
CA LEU A 319 -0.51 -0.84 15.92
C LEU A 319 0.89 -0.37 15.51
N PHE A 320 1.65 0.15 16.48
CA PHE A 320 2.97 0.76 16.27
C PHE A 320 4.07 -0.07 16.92
N PHE A 321 5.13 -0.38 16.17
CA PHE A 321 6.31 -1.03 16.74
C PHE A 321 7.13 -0.03 17.55
N ASP A 322 7.38 1.16 17.00
CA ASP A 322 8.15 2.22 17.64
C ASP A 322 7.43 3.58 17.57
N GLY A 323 8.17 4.67 17.81
CA GLY A 323 7.65 6.03 17.79
C GLY A 323 7.00 6.52 16.49
N LYS A 324 7.30 5.91 15.34
CA LYS A 324 6.85 6.31 14.00
C LYS A 324 6.27 5.15 13.19
N HIS A 325 6.80 3.94 13.35
CA HIS A 325 6.56 2.83 12.43
C HIS A 325 5.52 1.84 12.93
N LEU A 326 4.76 1.26 11.99
CA LEU A 326 3.78 0.22 12.27
C LEU A 326 4.44 -1.10 12.65
N THR A 327 3.70 -1.94 13.37
CA THR A 327 4.08 -3.35 13.57
C THR A 327 3.95 -4.17 12.28
N GLN A 328 4.49 -5.38 12.26
CA GLN A 328 4.28 -6.30 11.15
C GLN A 328 2.78 -6.54 10.88
N GLU A 329 1.96 -6.65 11.93
CA GLU A 329 0.50 -6.80 11.80
C GLU A 329 -0.17 -5.51 11.26
N GLY A 330 0.25 -4.34 11.75
CA GLY A 330 -0.17 -3.05 11.18
C GLY A 330 0.17 -2.92 9.68
N ASN A 331 1.36 -3.38 9.29
CA ASN A 331 1.80 -3.44 7.90
C ASN A 331 1.01 -4.47 7.06
N LEU A 332 0.69 -5.65 7.63
CA LEU A 332 -0.10 -6.69 6.96
C LEU A 332 -1.51 -6.19 6.64
N GLN A 333 -2.21 -5.62 7.63
CA GLN A 333 -3.58 -5.15 7.41
C GLN A 333 -3.63 -3.93 6.47
N ALA A 334 -2.63 -3.04 6.52
CA ALA A 334 -2.49 -1.95 5.54
C ALA A 334 -2.20 -2.49 4.13
N GLY A 335 -1.31 -3.48 4.00
CA GLY A 335 -1.02 -4.17 2.74
C GLY A 335 -2.25 -4.84 2.13
N HIS A 336 -3.10 -5.49 2.94
CA HIS A 336 -4.37 -6.06 2.49
C HIS A 336 -5.35 -4.98 1.98
N LEU A 337 -5.42 -3.83 2.66
CA LEU A 337 -6.25 -2.71 2.20
C LEU A 337 -5.75 -2.18 0.85
N ILE A 338 -4.43 -2.02 0.69
CA ILE A 338 -3.82 -1.59 -0.57
C ILE A 338 -4.05 -2.60 -1.69
N TRP A 339 -4.00 -3.90 -1.39
CA TRP A 339 -4.11 -4.94 -2.40
C TRP A 339 -5.49 -5.01 -3.06
N GLY A 340 -6.58 -4.91 -2.28
CA GLY A 340 -7.92 -5.24 -2.79
C GLY A 340 -9.11 -4.75 -1.95
N SER A 341 -8.99 -3.60 -1.27
CA SER A 341 -10.12 -2.98 -0.58
C SER A 341 -11.10 -2.28 -1.53
N ASP A 342 -12.28 -1.99 -1.01
CA ASP A 342 -13.28 -1.08 -1.57
C ASP A 342 -12.70 0.35 -1.81
N PRO A 343 -13.04 0.99 -2.94
CA PRO A 343 -12.96 2.42 -3.22
C PRO A 343 -13.41 3.45 -2.16
N GLU A 344 -13.99 3.08 -1.02
CA GLU A 344 -14.02 3.99 0.14
C GLU A 344 -12.63 4.24 0.77
N VAL A 345 -11.70 3.29 0.65
CA VAL A 345 -10.38 3.31 1.30
C VAL A 345 -9.22 3.49 0.31
N ILE A 346 -9.38 3.02 -0.93
CA ILE A 346 -8.33 3.09 -1.97
C ILE A 346 -8.92 3.25 -3.36
N GLY A 347 -8.50 4.28 -4.11
CA GLY A 347 -9.06 4.53 -5.44
C GLY A 347 -8.18 5.38 -6.36
N PRO A 348 -8.55 5.54 -7.65
CA PRO A 348 -9.73 4.97 -8.29
C PRO A 348 -9.65 3.45 -8.53
N ASN A 349 -8.45 2.87 -8.44
CA ASN A 349 -8.19 1.43 -8.51
C ASN A 349 -7.49 0.98 -7.21
N ASN A 350 -7.68 -0.27 -6.79
CA ASN A 350 -6.76 -0.92 -5.84
C ASN A 350 -5.52 -1.51 -6.56
N LEU A 351 -4.53 -2.02 -5.80
CA LEU A 351 -3.27 -2.45 -6.40
C LEU A 351 -3.41 -3.68 -7.30
N ARG A 352 -4.33 -4.59 -6.96
CA ARG A 352 -4.64 -5.77 -7.79
C ARG A 352 -5.27 -5.37 -9.12
N GLU A 353 -6.21 -4.43 -9.12
CA GLU A 353 -6.75 -3.85 -10.35
C GLU A 353 -5.66 -3.16 -11.16
N LEU A 354 -4.88 -2.28 -10.53
CA LEU A 354 -3.79 -1.55 -11.18
C LEU A 354 -2.79 -2.51 -11.85
N LEU A 355 -2.47 -3.65 -11.24
CA LEU A 355 -1.62 -4.69 -11.85
C LEU A 355 -2.18 -5.20 -13.20
N PHE A 356 -3.49 -5.45 -13.29
CA PHE A 356 -4.12 -6.07 -14.46
C PHE A 356 -4.75 -5.12 -15.48
N ILE A 357 -4.95 -3.82 -15.16
CA ILE A 357 -5.51 -2.86 -16.13
C ILE A 357 -4.59 -2.71 -17.36
N PRO A 358 -5.11 -2.83 -18.60
CA PRO A 358 -4.36 -2.60 -19.84
C PRO A 358 -3.93 -1.14 -20.02
N LEU A 359 -2.75 -0.90 -20.60
CA LEU A 359 -2.18 0.45 -20.77
C LEU A 359 -2.88 1.31 -21.84
N ASP A 360 -3.65 0.67 -22.73
CA ASP A 360 -4.47 1.25 -23.79
C ASP A 360 -5.93 1.53 -23.36
N THR A 361 -6.28 1.27 -22.09
CA THR A 361 -7.59 1.61 -21.54
C THR A 361 -7.74 3.14 -21.44
N GLU A 362 -8.60 3.75 -22.25
CA GLU A 362 -8.94 5.17 -22.14
C GLU A 362 -9.57 5.46 -20.77
N VAL A 363 -8.99 6.43 -20.04
CA VAL A 363 -9.21 6.60 -18.60
C VAL A 363 -10.45 7.45 -18.33
N ILE A 364 -11.64 6.83 -18.44
CA ILE A 364 -12.92 7.41 -17.97
C ILE A 364 -13.04 7.31 -16.43
N LEU A 365 -11.93 7.52 -15.70
CA LEU A 365 -11.89 7.50 -14.23
C LEU A 365 -12.02 8.92 -13.63
N ALA A 366 -11.64 9.96 -14.40
CA ALA A 366 -11.70 11.35 -13.95
C ALA A 366 -13.13 11.77 -13.53
N ASP A 367 -14.11 11.40 -14.33
CA ASP A 367 -15.52 11.74 -14.11
C ASP A 367 -16.14 10.94 -12.95
N ILE A 368 -15.64 9.72 -12.71
CA ILE A 368 -16.14 8.85 -11.63
C ILE A 368 -15.79 9.43 -10.27
N GLN A 369 -14.58 9.97 -10.07
CA GLN A 369 -14.20 10.53 -8.77
C GLN A 369 -14.92 11.85 -8.47
N GLU A 370 -15.07 12.74 -9.47
CA GLU A 370 -15.87 13.97 -9.30
C GLU A 370 -17.37 13.65 -9.08
N ALA A 371 -17.92 12.59 -9.69
CA ALA A 371 -19.25 12.09 -9.37
C ALA A 371 -19.38 11.51 -7.95
N ARG A 372 -18.32 10.89 -7.40
CA ARG A 372 -18.29 10.38 -6.01
C ARG A 372 -18.16 11.49 -4.97
N ASP A 373 -17.30 12.49 -5.21
CA ASP A 373 -17.10 13.58 -4.25
C ASP A 373 -18.22 14.63 -4.31
N SER A 374 -18.97 14.75 -5.42
CA SER A 374 -20.22 15.51 -5.49
C SER A 374 -21.43 14.81 -4.88
N THR A 375 -21.41 13.47 -4.74
CA THR A 375 -22.47 12.70 -4.04
C THR A 375 -22.17 12.45 -2.57
N ARG A 376 -20.90 12.51 -2.15
CA ARG A 376 -20.49 12.55 -0.74
C ARG A 376 -20.99 13.83 -0.06
N ARG A 377 -21.98 13.70 0.83
CA ARG A 377 -22.24 14.76 1.83
C ARG A 377 -20.94 14.99 2.63
N PRO A 378 -20.52 16.24 2.88
CA PRO A 378 -19.33 16.49 3.67
C PRO A 378 -19.55 15.98 5.10
N ARG A 379 -18.92 14.85 5.44
CA ARG A 379 -18.61 14.55 6.84
C ARG A 379 -17.59 15.59 7.29
N GLN A 380 -18.10 16.68 7.85
CA GLN A 380 -17.30 17.65 8.56
C GLN A 380 -16.74 16.98 9.80
N ILE A 381 -15.59 16.31 9.66
CA ILE A 381 -14.80 15.80 10.79
C ILE A 381 -14.26 17.03 11.51
N LYS A 382 -15.06 17.55 12.44
CA LYS A 382 -14.65 18.58 13.38
C LYS A 382 -13.49 18.02 14.20
N ILE A 383 -12.31 18.62 14.04
CA ILE A 383 -11.11 18.33 14.83
C ILE A 383 -11.33 18.62 16.33
N GLU A 384 -12.42 19.33 16.66
CA GLU A 384 -12.96 19.53 18.02
C GLU A 384 -13.37 18.23 18.75
N SER A 385 -13.48 17.08 18.07
CA SER A 385 -13.89 15.80 18.69
C SER A 385 -12.78 15.09 19.50
N LEU A 386 -11.84 15.85 20.09
CA LEU A 386 -10.83 15.37 21.05
C LEU A 386 -11.30 15.33 22.50
N HIS A 387 -12.49 15.87 22.82
CA HIS A 387 -13.12 15.64 24.13
C HIS A 387 -13.82 14.28 24.18
N TYR A 388 -13.18 13.32 24.85
CA TYR A 388 -13.85 12.13 25.33
C TYR A 388 -14.88 12.49 26.42
N GLN A 389 -16.03 11.82 26.41
CA GLN A 389 -17.02 11.96 27.47
C GLN A 389 -16.48 11.36 28.78
N GLU A 390 -16.70 12.04 29.90
CA GLU A 390 -16.50 11.43 31.21
C GLU A 390 -17.42 10.21 31.37
N VAL A 391 -16.84 9.06 31.74
CA VAL A 391 -17.62 7.87 32.09
C VAL A 391 -18.27 8.14 33.43
N GLY A 392 -19.61 8.20 33.46
CA GLY A 392 -20.36 8.62 34.63
C GLY A 392 -20.07 7.77 35.87
N ILE A 393 -19.51 8.40 36.90
CA ILE A 393 -19.50 7.85 38.26
C ILE A 393 -20.91 8.03 38.83
N SER A 394 -21.58 6.93 39.14
CA SER A 394 -22.88 6.95 39.80
C SER A 394 -22.78 7.59 41.18
N ASP A 395 -23.77 8.42 41.54
CA ASP A 395 -23.86 9.05 42.85
C ASP A 395 -23.80 8.02 44.01
N GLY A 396 -23.10 8.40 45.07
CA GLY A 396 -23.07 7.72 46.37
C GLY A 396 -23.03 8.78 47.48
N GLU A 397 -23.84 8.60 48.52
CA GLU A 397 -24.16 9.68 49.47
C GLU A 397 -22.95 10.20 50.29
N PRO A 398 -22.92 11.50 50.63
CA PRO A 398 -21.89 12.07 51.48
C PRO A 398 -22.10 11.69 52.95
N MET A 399 -21.20 10.87 53.52
CA MET A 399 -21.10 10.78 54.99
C MET A 399 -20.49 12.08 55.56
N ALA A 400 -21.21 12.70 56.49
CA ALA A 400 -20.73 13.86 57.22
C ALA A 400 -19.56 13.50 58.16
N LEU A 401 -18.53 14.35 58.18
CA LEU A 401 -17.49 14.34 59.20
C LEU A 401 -17.71 15.51 60.17
N SER A 402 -17.71 15.20 61.46
CA SER A 402 -17.94 16.15 62.55
C SER A 402 -16.69 16.36 63.39
N SER A 403 -16.05 17.52 63.27
CA SER A 403 -15.18 18.14 64.29
C SER A 403 -14.91 19.60 63.94
#